data_AF-A0A2A6NF81-F1
#
_entry.id   AF-A0A2A6NF81-F1
#
_cell.length_a   1.000
_cell.length_b   1.000
_cell.length_c   1.000
_cell.angle_alpha   90.00
_cell.angle_beta   90.00
_cell.angle_gamma   90.00
#
_symmetry.space_group_name_H-M   'P 1'
#
loop_
_entity.id
_entity.type
_entity.pdbx_description
1 polymer ?
#
loop_
_entity_poly.entity_id
_entity_poly.type
_entity_poly.pdbx_seq_one_letter_code
_entity_poly.pdbx_strand_id
1 'polypeptide(L)'
;MVRIFREANNLTSEKYNYLFCNLIDLPKKKATAADTIVFIDDFSGTGKQVCRKWPIVFELVASDAQFFLVLTAATEPAINKIESETMLSVRAKIRIQRNENIFSPSCQRFTAAERETLLSYCERADSQQPKGYGDCGLLYVLSHKTPNNSIPILHVNKSRWRGLFPRYLQDAEE
;
A
#
# COMPACT_ATOMS: atom_id res chain seq x y z
N MET A 1 3.46 -1.52 12.73
CA MET A 1 2.10 -1.71 12.20
C MET A 1 1.20 -2.52 13.14
N VAL A 2 1.57 -3.75 13.54
CA VAL A 2 0.76 -4.57 14.49
C VAL A 2 0.45 -3.82 15.80
N ARG A 3 1.42 -3.13 16.41
CA ARG A 3 1.19 -2.31 17.60
C ARG A 3 0.10 -1.25 17.40
N ILE A 4 0.24 -0.42 16.36
CA ILE A 4 -0.71 0.65 16.02
C ILE A 4 -2.10 0.06 15.75
N PHE A 5 -2.18 -1.05 15.02
CA PHE A 5 -3.44 -1.76 14.77
C PHE A 5 -4.10 -2.21 16.08
N ARG A 6 -3.32 -2.77 17.01
CA ARG A 6 -3.83 -3.22 18.32
C ARG A 6 -4.32 -2.06 19.16
N GLU A 7 -3.57 -0.96 19.21
CA GLU A 7 -3.96 0.26 19.92
C GLU A 7 -5.27 0.83 19.34
N ALA A 8 -5.38 0.95 18.02
CA ALA A 8 -6.57 1.48 17.35
C ALA A 8 -7.85 0.64 17.55
N ASN A 9 -7.70 -0.66 17.84
CA ASN A 9 -8.82 -1.58 18.03
C ASN A 9 -9.01 -2.00 19.50
N ASN A 10 -8.35 -1.35 20.46
CA ASN A 10 -8.39 -1.72 21.89
C ASN A 10 -7.99 -3.19 22.17
N LEU A 11 -7.08 -3.74 21.36
CA LEU A 11 -6.55 -5.11 21.47
C LEU A 11 -5.19 -5.14 22.19
N THR A 12 -4.98 -4.24 23.15
CA THR A 12 -3.69 -4.06 23.84
C THR A 12 -3.47 -5.06 24.99
N SER A 13 -4.54 -5.60 25.59
CA SER A 13 -4.42 -6.56 26.70
C SER A 13 -3.79 -7.89 26.28
N GLU A 14 -3.08 -8.54 27.21
CA GLU A 14 -2.37 -9.81 26.98
C GLU A 14 -3.28 -10.93 26.48
N LYS A 15 -4.56 -10.93 26.85
CA LYS A 15 -5.54 -11.91 26.40
C LYS A 15 -5.65 -11.98 24.87
N TYR A 16 -5.23 -10.96 24.12
CA TYR A 16 -5.26 -10.96 22.65
C TYR A 16 -3.93 -11.40 22.02
N ASN A 17 -2.86 -11.63 22.80
CA ASN A 17 -1.54 -11.92 22.25
C ASN A 17 -1.53 -13.17 21.37
N TYR A 18 -2.39 -14.15 21.66
CA TYR A 18 -2.47 -15.38 20.86
C TYR A 18 -2.94 -15.13 19.41
N LEU A 19 -3.67 -14.04 19.15
CA LEU A 19 -4.19 -13.64 17.84
C LEU A 19 -3.12 -13.01 16.92
N PHE A 20 -1.99 -12.59 17.46
CA PHE A 20 -0.95 -11.88 16.72
C PHE A 20 0.35 -12.68 16.73
N CYS A 21 0.97 -12.80 15.57
CA CYS A 21 2.32 -13.36 15.45
C CYS A 21 3.07 -12.70 14.30
N ASN A 22 4.40 -12.81 14.31
CA ASN A 22 5.21 -12.40 13.17
C ASN A 22 5.17 -13.48 12.09
N LEU A 23 5.45 -13.08 10.84
CA LEU A 23 5.53 -14.02 9.71
C LEU A 23 6.48 -15.21 9.99
N ILE A 24 7.61 -14.96 10.66
CA ILE A 24 8.59 -16.00 11.00
C ILE A 24 8.09 -17.01 12.04
N ASP A 25 7.06 -16.65 12.82
CA ASP A 25 6.46 -17.52 13.83
C ASP A 25 5.29 -18.34 13.28
N LEU A 26 4.83 -18.03 12.07
CA LEU A 26 3.68 -18.68 11.45
C LEU A 26 3.84 -20.20 11.29
N PRO A 27 5.01 -20.76 10.91
CA PRO A 27 5.21 -22.21 10.88
C PRO A 27 5.01 -22.87 12.25
N LYS A 28 5.35 -22.16 13.35
CA LYS A 28 5.20 -22.67 14.72
C LYS A 28 3.73 -22.75 15.16
N LYS A 29 2.83 -22.04 14.46
CA LYS A 29 1.39 -22.05 14.75
C LYS A 29 0.69 -23.32 14.28
N LYS A 30 1.32 -24.11 13.38
CA LYS A 30 0.75 -25.34 12.81
C LYS A 30 -0.68 -25.11 12.31
N ALA A 31 -0.86 -24.05 11.51
CA ALA A 31 -2.15 -23.71 10.94
C ALA A 31 -2.71 -24.89 10.14
N THR A 32 -4.02 -25.06 10.21
CA THR A 32 -4.80 -26.11 9.56
C THR A 32 -5.83 -25.50 8.62
N ALA A 33 -6.54 -26.33 7.87
CA ALA A 33 -7.65 -25.89 7.03
C ALA A 33 -8.80 -25.20 7.81
N ALA A 34 -8.89 -25.42 9.12
CA ALA A 34 -9.88 -24.78 9.98
C ALA A 34 -9.47 -23.36 10.42
N ASP A 35 -8.22 -22.97 10.18
CA ASP A 35 -7.67 -21.69 10.61
C ASP A 35 -7.83 -20.61 9.54
N THR A 36 -7.83 -19.36 10.01
CA THR A 36 -7.81 -18.16 9.16
C THR A 36 -6.57 -17.34 9.47
N ILE A 37 -5.77 -17.06 8.46
CA ILE A 37 -4.59 -16.20 8.56
C ILE A 37 -4.92 -14.86 7.91
N VAL A 38 -4.83 -13.80 8.71
CA VAL A 38 -5.12 -12.43 8.29
C VAL A 38 -3.82 -11.62 8.27
N PHE A 39 -3.40 -11.23 7.07
CA PHE A 39 -2.34 -10.25 6.88
C PHE A 39 -2.92 -8.84 6.93
N ILE A 40 -2.22 -7.92 7.56
CA ILE A 40 -2.66 -6.53 7.71
C ILE A 40 -1.55 -5.63 7.16
N ASP A 41 -1.92 -4.74 6.23
CA ASP A 41 -1.04 -3.70 5.71
C ASP A 41 -1.79 -2.36 5.56
N ASP A 42 -1.07 -1.25 5.40
CA ASP A 42 -1.71 0.06 5.25
C ASP A 42 -2.27 0.26 3.83
N PHE A 43 -1.49 -0.05 2.80
CA PHE A 43 -1.81 0.31 1.43
C PHE A 43 -1.20 -0.62 0.37
N SER A 44 -1.95 -0.89 -0.70
CA SER A 44 -1.42 -1.55 -1.90
C SER A 44 -1.77 -0.78 -3.18
N GLY A 45 -0.75 -0.22 -3.82
CA GLY A 45 -0.91 0.56 -5.06
C GLY A 45 -0.90 -0.29 -6.33
N THR A 46 -0.02 -1.29 -6.42
CA THR A 46 0.13 -2.15 -7.61
C THR A 46 -0.01 -3.63 -7.32
N GLY A 47 -0.07 -4.05 -6.04
CA GLY A 47 -0.05 -5.46 -5.65
C GLY A 47 1.30 -6.17 -5.82
N LYS A 48 2.27 -5.59 -6.53
CA LYS A 48 3.55 -6.26 -6.88
C LYS A 48 4.34 -6.77 -5.68
N GLN A 49 4.36 -6.04 -4.56
CA GLN A 49 5.09 -6.49 -3.37
C GLN A 49 4.44 -7.72 -2.73
N VAL A 50 3.11 -7.75 -2.68
CA VAL A 50 2.34 -8.87 -2.13
C VAL A 50 2.56 -10.10 -3.00
N CYS A 51 2.29 -10.02 -4.31
CA CYS A 51 2.45 -11.15 -5.22
C CYS A 51 3.87 -11.72 -5.21
N ARG A 52 4.89 -10.86 -5.16
CA ARG A 52 6.30 -11.30 -5.10
C ARG A 52 6.65 -12.03 -3.81
N LYS A 53 6.08 -11.62 -2.67
CA LYS A 53 6.36 -12.23 -1.36
C LYS A 53 5.50 -13.46 -1.10
N TRP A 54 4.35 -13.57 -1.77
CA TRP A 54 3.37 -14.61 -1.50
C TRP A 54 3.92 -16.04 -1.57
N PRO A 55 4.71 -16.46 -2.58
CA PRO A 55 5.24 -17.82 -2.63
C PRO A 55 6.04 -18.21 -1.39
N ILE A 56 6.89 -17.30 -0.90
CA ILE A 56 7.71 -17.51 0.31
C ILE A 56 6.80 -17.65 1.54
N VAL A 57 5.78 -16.79 1.67
CA VAL A 57 4.84 -16.84 2.79
C VAL A 57 4.01 -18.12 2.76
N PHE A 58 3.55 -18.52 1.57
CA PHE A 58 2.74 -19.71 1.39
C PHE A 58 3.53 -20.99 1.72
N GLU A 59 4.79 -21.09 1.27
CA GLU A 59 5.69 -22.20 1.63
C GLU A 59 5.94 -22.30 3.15
N LEU A 60 6.04 -21.16 3.84
CA LEU A 60 6.22 -21.14 5.30
C LEU A 60 5.00 -21.66 6.06
N VAL A 61 3.80 -21.47 5.50
CA VAL A 61 2.56 -21.94 6.12
C VAL A 61 2.32 -23.41 5.82
N ALA A 62 2.53 -23.84 4.57
CA ALA A 62 2.29 -25.19 4.08
C ALA A 62 0.95 -25.78 4.58
N SER A 63 -0.12 -24.96 4.54
CA SER A 63 -1.43 -25.34 5.05
C SER A 63 -2.55 -24.85 4.12
N ASP A 64 -3.68 -25.53 4.18
CA ASP A 64 -4.92 -25.17 3.47
C ASP A 64 -5.78 -24.13 4.23
N ALA A 65 -5.17 -23.36 5.14
CA ALA A 65 -5.87 -22.28 5.85
C ALA A 65 -6.47 -21.24 4.90
N GLN A 66 -7.49 -20.52 5.37
CA GLN A 66 -8.01 -19.37 4.63
C GLN A 66 -7.08 -18.16 4.78
N PHE A 67 -6.79 -17.47 3.68
CA PHE A 67 -5.88 -16.32 3.70
C PHE A 67 -6.60 -15.03 3.32
N PHE A 68 -6.50 -14.03 4.19
CA PHE A 68 -7.02 -12.68 3.94
C PHE A 68 -5.89 -11.66 3.98
N LEU A 69 -5.98 -10.67 3.09
CA LEU A 69 -5.18 -9.44 3.18
C LEU A 69 -6.10 -8.26 3.45
N VAL A 70 -6.01 -7.70 4.65
CA VAL A 70 -6.77 -6.52 5.08
C VAL A 70 -5.93 -5.27 4.88
N LEU A 71 -6.47 -4.30 4.16
CA LEU A 71 -5.81 -3.05 3.79
C LEU A 71 -6.64 -1.83 4.21
N THR A 72 -5.98 -0.76 4.63
CA THR A 72 -6.69 0.52 4.82
C THR A 72 -7.15 1.07 3.47
N ALA A 73 -6.28 1.06 2.46
CA ALA A 73 -6.64 1.41 1.10
C ALA A 73 -5.94 0.51 0.06
N ALA A 74 -6.56 0.32 -1.10
CA ALA A 74 -5.92 -0.35 -2.23
C ALA A 74 -6.50 0.13 -3.55
N THR A 75 -5.69 0.14 -4.61
CA THR A 75 -6.24 0.39 -5.95
C THR A 75 -6.97 -0.85 -6.47
N GLU A 76 -7.99 -0.67 -7.30
CA GLU A 76 -8.67 -1.81 -7.94
C GLU A 76 -7.71 -2.70 -8.74
N PRO A 77 -6.76 -2.16 -9.55
CA PRO A 77 -5.75 -2.99 -10.20
C PRO A 77 -4.90 -3.82 -9.23
N ALA A 78 -4.54 -3.27 -8.06
CA ALA A 78 -3.80 -4.02 -7.04
C ALA A 78 -4.62 -5.16 -6.44
N ILE A 79 -5.90 -4.90 -6.12
CA ILE A 79 -6.83 -5.92 -5.61
C ILE A 79 -6.92 -7.06 -6.61
N ASN A 80 -7.30 -6.74 -7.86
CA ASN A 80 -7.49 -7.74 -8.91
C ASN A 80 -6.21 -8.57 -9.15
N LYS A 81 -5.05 -7.91 -9.20
CA LYS A 81 -3.77 -8.59 -9.37
C LYS A 81 -3.49 -9.57 -8.24
N ILE A 82 -3.64 -9.13 -6.98
CA ILE A 82 -3.39 -9.98 -5.81
C ILE A 82 -4.33 -11.18 -5.81
N GLU A 83 -5.63 -10.97 -6.01
CA GLU A 83 -6.62 -12.05 -6.00
C GLU A 83 -6.43 -13.02 -7.17
N SER A 84 -5.88 -12.56 -8.31
CA SER A 84 -5.58 -13.42 -9.47
C SER A 84 -4.25 -14.19 -9.38
N GLU A 85 -3.27 -13.65 -8.66
CA GLU A 85 -1.90 -14.21 -8.59
C GLU A 85 -1.61 -14.92 -7.26
N THR A 86 -2.54 -14.91 -6.32
CA THR A 86 -2.36 -15.47 -4.97
C THR A 86 -3.64 -16.15 -4.48
N MET A 87 -3.58 -16.81 -3.33
CA MET A 87 -4.77 -17.34 -2.64
C MET A 87 -5.39 -16.33 -1.64
N LEU A 88 -4.92 -15.08 -1.65
CA LEU A 88 -5.39 -14.06 -0.71
C LEU A 88 -6.74 -13.50 -1.16
N SER A 89 -7.71 -13.53 -0.26
CA SER A 89 -8.91 -12.68 -0.36
C SER A 89 -8.60 -11.28 0.15
N VAL A 90 -8.73 -10.26 -0.70
CA VAL A 90 -8.37 -8.89 -0.32
C VAL A 90 -9.58 -8.16 0.27
N ARG A 91 -9.38 -7.44 1.37
CA ARG A 91 -10.38 -6.59 2.02
C ARG A 91 -9.78 -5.21 2.25
N ALA A 92 -10.10 -4.27 1.37
CA ALA A 92 -9.68 -2.88 1.49
C ALA A 92 -10.84 -2.00 1.96
N LYS A 93 -10.63 -1.18 3.00
CA LYS A 93 -11.65 -0.23 3.48
C LYS A 93 -11.90 0.86 2.45
N ILE A 94 -10.84 1.40 1.84
CA ILE A 94 -10.89 2.36 0.75
C ILE A 94 -10.46 1.65 -0.53
N ARG A 95 -11.35 1.59 -1.53
CA ARG A 95 -11.03 1.04 -2.85
C ARG A 95 -10.85 2.20 -3.81
N ILE A 96 -9.62 2.39 -4.26
CA ILE A 96 -9.24 3.48 -5.15
C ILE A 96 -9.47 3.02 -6.59
N GLN A 97 -10.42 3.65 -7.25
CA GLN A 97 -10.83 3.30 -8.61
C GLN A 97 -9.87 3.86 -9.67
N ARG A 98 -9.94 3.33 -10.89
CA ARG A 98 -9.10 3.79 -12.00
C ARG A 98 -9.30 5.27 -12.36
N ASN A 99 -10.50 5.80 -12.19
CA ASN A 99 -10.83 7.22 -12.41
C ASN A 99 -10.28 8.16 -11.31
N GLU A 100 -9.70 7.63 -10.24
CA GLU A 100 -9.02 8.40 -9.19
C GLU A 100 -7.53 8.57 -9.44
N ASN A 101 -6.96 7.87 -10.44
CA ASN A 101 -5.66 8.22 -10.99
C ASN A 101 -5.80 9.56 -11.73
N ILE A 102 -5.12 10.60 -11.25
CA ILE A 102 -5.29 11.96 -11.78
C ILE A 102 -4.90 12.09 -13.25
N PHE A 103 -4.04 11.20 -13.75
CA PHE A 103 -3.58 11.20 -15.14
C PHE A 103 -4.40 10.25 -16.03
N SER A 104 -5.39 9.56 -15.46
CA SER A 104 -6.32 8.75 -16.25
C SER A 104 -7.24 9.65 -17.08
N PRO A 105 -7.51 9.32 -18.36
CA PRO A 105 -8.54 9.99 -19.13
C PRO A 105 -9.94 9.92 -18.50
N SER A 106 -10.19 8.91 -17.65
CA SER A 106 -11.45 8.76 -16.92
C SER A 106 -11.56 9.64 -15.68
N CYS A 107 -10.49 10.34 -15.27
CA CYS A 107 -10.53 11.25 -14.14
C CYS A 107 -11.23 12.56 -14.53
N GLN A 108 -12.39 12.83 -13.95
CA GLN A 108 -13.18 14.03 -14.23
C GLN A 108 -12.86 15.21 -13.29
N ARG A 109 -12.00 15.01 -12.28
CA ARG A 109 -11.65 16.04 -11.30
C ARG A 109 -10.67 17.09 -11.81
N PHE A 110 -9.98 16.79 -12.92
CA PHE A 110 -8.99 17.67 -13.54
C PHE A 110 -9.27 17.76 -15.04
N THR A 111 -9.11 18.95 -15.60
CA THR A 111 -9.10 19.19 -17.04
C THR A 111 -7.83 18.63 -17.67
N ALA A 112 -7.80 18.53 -19.01
CA ALA A 112 -6.59 18.10 -19.72
C ALA A 112 -5.41 19.06 -19.48
N ALA A 113 -5.65 20.37 -19.50
CA ALA A 113 -4.62 21.38 -19.27
C ALA A 113 -4.06 21.34 -17.83
N GLU A 114 -4.91 21.12 -16.83
CA GLU A 114 -4.47 20.93 -15.44
C GLU A 114 -3.64 19.66 -15.27
N ARG A 115 -4.02 18.56 -15.93
CA ARG A 115 -3.25 17.32 -15.92
C ARG A 115 -1.87 17.50 -16.54
N GLU A 116 -1.78 18.19 -17.67
CA GLU A 116 -0.49 18.51 -18.32
C GLU A 116 0.39 19.38 -17.42
N THR A 117 -0.22 20.39 -16.80
CA THR A 117 0.47 21.27 -15.84
C THR A 117 1.00 20.45 -14.66
N LEU A 118 0.16 19.63 -14.03
CA LEU A 118 0.56 18.75 -12.93
C LEU A 118 1.66 17.77 -13.34
N LEU A 119 1.57 17.19 -14.55
CA LEU A 119 2.57 16.27 -15.06
C LEU A 119 3.92 16.97 -15.22
N SER A 120 3.96 18.19 -15.75
CA SER A 120 5.20 18.97 -15.89
C SER A 120 5.90 19.22 -14.54
N TYR A 121 5.13 19.50 -13.48
CA TYR A 121 5.68 19.62 -12.12
C TYR A 121 6.17 18.27 -11.59
N CYS A 122 5.43 17.21 -11.87
CA CYS A 122 5.82 15.87 -11.46
C CYS A 122 7.10 15.41 -12.17
N GLU A 123 7.30 15.73 -13.45
CA GLU A 123 8.54 15.44 -14.19
C GLU A 123 9.74 16.20 -13.63
N ARG A 124 9.54 17.44 -13.17
CA ARG A 124 10.57 18.21 -12.45
C ARG A 124 10.91 17.58 -11.10
N ALA A 125 9.89 17.11 -10.37
CA ALA A 125 10.08 16.42 -9.10
C ALA A 125 10.78 15.06 -9.30
N ASP A 126 10.30 14.24 -10.22
CA ASP A 126 10.82 12.92 -10.56
C ASP A 126 10.54 12.55 -12.02
N SER A 127 11.54 12.73 -12.88
CA SER A 127 11.46 12.40 -14.31
C SER A 127 11.41 10.90 -14.59
N GLN A 128 11.80 10.04 -13.64
CA GLN A 128 11.75 8.58 -13.82
C GLN A 128 10.36 8.02 -13.52
N GLN A 129 9.66 8.62 -12.55
CA GLN A 129 8.32 8.20 -12.13
C GLN A 129 7.40 9.42 -11.94
N PRO A 130 7.12 10.19 -13.01
CA PRO A 130 6.32 11.41 -12.91
C PRO A 130 4.86 11.13 -12.52
N LYS A 131 4.39 9.89 -12.63
CA LYS A 131 3.05 9.49 -12.20
C LYS A 131 3.06 8.69 -10.90
N GLY A 132 4.20 8.63 -10.21
CA GLY A 132 4.42 7.73 -9.08
C GLY A 132 4.66 6.29 -9.53
N TYR A 133 5.06 5.44 -8.58
CA TYR A 133 5.37 4.04 -8.81
C TYR A 133 4.19 3.28 -9.42
N GLY A 134 4.44 2.60 -10.54
CA GLY A 134 3.43 1.85 -11.28
C GLY A 134 2.35 2.75 -11.91
N ASP A 135 2.68 4.01 -12.17
CA ASP A 135 1.82 5.01 -12.82
C ASP A 135 0.44 5.16 -12.16
N CYS A 136 0.37 4.96 -10.84
CA CYS A 136 -0.90 4.99 -10.12
C CYS A 136 -1.50 6.41 -10.04
N GLY A 137 -0.69 7.46 -10.14
CA GLY A 137 -1.14 8.85 -10.22
C GLY A 137 -1.99 9.27 -9.02
N LEU A 138 -1.63 8.84 -7.81
CA LEU A 138 -2.49 9.01 -6.64
C LEU A 138 -2.27 10.34 -5.93
N LEU A 139 -3.36 10.91 -5.43
CA LEU A 139 -3.37 11.97 -4.42
C LEU A 139 -3.65 11.35 -3.05
N TYR A 140 -2.77 10.44 -2.61
CA TYR A 140 -2.96 9.67 -1.38
C TYR A 140 -1.78 9.87 -0.43
N VAL A 141 -2.06 10.24 0.81
CA VAL A 141 -1.05 10.49 1.85
C VAL A 141 -1.53 9.79 3.12
N LEU A 142 -0.69 8.98 3.75
CA LEU A 142 -0.97 8.41 5.07
C LEU A 142 -0.38 9.33 6.13
N SER A 143 -0.99 9.35 7.33
CA SER A 143 -0.52 10.18 8.45
C SER A 143 0.93 9.90 8.84
N HIS A 144 1.42 8.67 8.64
CA HIS A 144 2.80 8.29 8.95
C HIS A 144 3.75 8.31 7.75
N LYS A 145 3.25 8.31 6.51
CA LYS A 145 4.09 8.28 5.29
C LYS A 145 3.29 8.53 4.01
N THR A 146 3.89 9.21 3.03
CA THR A 146 3.32 9.26 1.67
C THR A 146 3.75 8.05 0.83
N PRO A 147 2.83 7.22 0.31
CA PRO A 147 3.19 6.14 -0.61
C PRO A 147 3.87 6.66 -1.88
N ASN A 148 4.78 5.89 -2.46
CA ASN A 148 5.50 6.29 -3.68
C ASN A 148 4.65 6.04 -4.93
N ASN A 149 3.49 5.40 -4.79
CA ASN A 149 2.44 5.35 -5.81
C ASN A 149 1.71 6.69 -5.98
N SER A 150 1.85 7.59 -5.01
CA SER A 150 1.35 8.95 -5.10
C SER A 150 2.25 9.79 -5.99
N ILE A 151 1.72 10.86 -6.54
CA ILE A 151 2.47 11.71 -7.46
C ILE A 151 3.69 12.35 -6.75
N PRO A 152 4.82 12.50 -7.46
CA PRO A 152 6.09 12.84 -6.84
C PRO A 152 6.12 14.24 -6.23
N ILE A 153 5.27 15.17 -6.70
CA ILE A 153 5.14 16.51 -6.10
C ILE A 153 4.74 16.44 -4.62
N LEU A 154 4.09 15.35 -4.19
CA LEU A 154 3.70 15.15 -2.80
C LEU A 154 4.87 14.69 -1.94
N HIS A 155 5.83 13.92 -2.45
CA HIS A 155 6.71 13.16 -1.55
C HIS A 155 8.19 13.12 -1.89
N VAL A 156 8.59 13.55 -3.08
CA VAL A 156 9.99 13.55 -3.51
C VAL A 156 10.69 14.79 -2.96
N ASN A 157 11.89 14.59 -2.42
CA ASN A 157 12.80 15.68 -2.09
C ASN A 157 14.04 15.59 -2.99
N LYS A 158 14.43 16.72 -3.58
CA LYS A 158 15.65 16.95 -4.36
C LYS A 158 16.17 18.35 -4.03
N SER A 159 17.39 18.66 -4.44
CA SER A 159 18.04 19.97 -4.17
C SER A 159 17.20 21.20 -4.57
N ARG A 160 16.34 21.09 -5.58
CA ARG A 160 15.45 22.17 -6.04
C ARG A 160 13.96 21.82 -5.97
N TRP A 161 13.60 20.77 -5.24
CA TRP A 161 12.20 20.34 -5.10
C TRP A 161 11.96 19.79 -3.71
N ARG A 162 11.00 20.38 -2.98
CA ARG A 162 10.56 19.86 -1.68
C ARG A 162 9.14 19.36 -1.81
N GLY A 163 8.92 18.09 -1.50
CA GLY A 163 7.58 17.51 -1.48
C GLY A 163 6.73 18.14 -0.37
N LEU A 164 5.41 18.24 -0.61
CA LEU A 164 4.47 18.78 0.38
C LEU A 164 4.35 17.87 1.63
N PHE A 165 4.49 16.56 1.43
CA PHE A 165 4.44 15.49 2.41
C PHE A 165 5.61 14.52 2.21
N PRO A 166 6.86 14.92 2.53
CA PRO A 166 8.04 14.11 2.29
C PRO A 166 7.98 12.73 2.95
N ARG A 167 8.53 11.71 2.28
CA ARG A 167 8.60 10.33 2.81
C ARG A 167 9.57 10.15 3.96
N TYR A 168 10.61 10.96 3.97
CA TYR A 168 11.63 11.03 5.00
C TYR A 168 11.80 12.51 5.29
N LEU A 169 11.83 12.86 6.57
CA LEU A 169 12.40 14.14 6.97
C LEU A 169 13.88 14.04 6.59
N GLN A 170 14.30 14.70 5.51
CA GLN A 170 15.71 15.02 5.39
C GLN A 170 15.96 16.06 6.46
N ASP A 171 16.96 15.82 7.31
CA ASP A 171 17.53 16.86 8.13
C ASP A 171 17.85 18.02 7.18
N ALA A 172 17.34 19.20 7.53
CA ALA A 172 17.67 20.41 6.82
C ALA A 172 19.15 20.70 7.09
N GLU A 173 20.05 20.10 6.31
CA GLU A 173 21.39 20.63 6.16
C GLU A 173 21.29 21.83 5.21
N GLU A 174 21.32 23.01 5.84
CA GLU A 174 21.56 24.32 5.21
C GLU A 174 22.94 24.38 4.55
#